data_AF-A0A2P7TP04-F1
#
_entry.id   AF-A0A2P7TP04-F1
#
_cell.length_a   1.000
_cell.length_b   1.000
_cell.length_c   1.000
_cell.angle_alpha   90.00
_cell.angle_beta   90.00
_cell.angle_gamma   90.00
#
_symmetry.space_group_name_H-M   'P 1'
#
loop_
_entity.id
_entity.type
_entity.pdbx_description
1 polymer ?
#
loop_
_entity_poly.entity_id
_entity_poly.type
_entity_poly.pdbx_seq_one_letter_code
_entity_poly.pdbx_strand_id
1 'polypeptide(L)'
;MITKEYTAKHCKVTFTLPGNVSFENSDIRVLGTFNNWVWESGARFTRTENGFEASVQLEHNKTYEFRYLQDEVFWFNDEQADSFVPSPYLDVQNSVLETGSYVPPKKAAKPQKQTPAKDDLKQIEGIGPKIEELLNSKGITTFELLSETAVATIESLLEAAGPRFRIHNPATWPQQAALALKGEWEQLKKWQDELKAGKQKK
;
A
#
# COMPACT_ATOMS: atom_id res chain seq x y z
N MET A 1 14.16 -15.31 -9.84
CA MET A 1 13.04 -14.34 -9.67
C MET A 1 13.47 -13.02 -10.27
N ILE A 2 12.61 -12.40 -11.06
CA ILE A 2 12.89 -11.10 -11.68
C ILE A 2 11.89 -10.09 -11.13
N THR A 3 12.40 -8.98 -10.59
CA THR A 3 11.57 -7.87 -10.12
C THR A 3 11.88 -6.62 -10.92
N LYS A 4 10.83 -5.83 -11.22
CA LYS A 4 10.90 -4.63 -12.05
C LYS A 4 10.37 -3.45 -11.23
N GLU A 5 11.24 -2.50 -10.92
CA GLU A 5 10.90 -1.26 -10.22
C GLU A 5 10.99 -0.09 -11.19
N TYR A 6 9.85 0.53 -11.50
CA TYR A 6 9.77 1.62 -12.45
C TYR A 6 9.99 2.97 -11.75
N THR A 7 11.03 3.69 -12.16
CA THR A 7 11.26 5.07 -11.74
C THR A 7 10.91 6.03 -12.88
N ALA A 8 10.88 7.34 -12.60
CA ALA A 8 10.63 8.34 -13.64
C ALA A 8 11.67 8.33 -14.78
N LYS A 9 12.88 7.81 -14.54
CA LYS A 9 13.98 7.83 -15.52
C LYS A 9 14.26 6.47 -16.16
N HIS A 10 14.18 5.39 -15.38
CA HIS A 10 14.53 4.04 -15.81
C HIS A 10 13.70 2.99 -15.06
N CYS A 11 13.60 1.80 -15.64
CA CYS A 11 13.17 0.59 -14.97
C CYS A 11 14.40 -0.09 -14.34
N LYS A 12 14.48 -0.13 -13.02
CA LYS A 12 15.47 -0.94 -12.32
C LYS A 12 14.98 -2.38 -12.31
N VAL A 13 15.75 -3.28 -12.93
CA VAL A 13 15.44 -4.71 -12.94
C VAL A 13 16.43 -5.42 -12.03
N THR A 14 15.91 -6.20 -11.09
CA THR A 14 16.69 -7.01 -10.16
C THR A 14 16.44 -8.48 -10.45
N PHE A 15 17.55 -9.20 -10.66
CA PHE A 15 17.59 -10.63 -10.89
C PHE A 15 18.02 -11.31 -9.60
N THR A 16 17.31 -12.37 -9.23
CA THR A 16 17.57 -13.13 -8.00
C THR A 16 17.74 -14.61 -8.32
N LEU A 17 18.88 -15.16 -7.92
CA LEU A 17 19.18 -16.59 -7.94
C LEU A 17 19.11 -17.16 -6.51
N PRO A 18 18.67 -18.41 -6.34
CA PRO A 18 18.62 -19.05 -5.02
C PRO A 18 20.04 -19.19 -4.45
N GLY A 19 20.16 -19.12 -3.12
CA GLY A 19 21.42 -19.31 -2.41
C GLY A 19 21.89 -20.77 -2.33
N ASN A 20 21.85 -21.51 -3.44
CA ASN A 20 22.29 -22.90 -3.48
C ASN A 20 23.83 -23.01 -3.60
N VAL A 21 24.37 -24.21 -3.31
CA VAL A 21 25.81 -24.50 -3.37
C VAL A 21 26.41 -24.40 -4.77
N SER A 22 25.59 -24.54 -5.82
CA SER A 22 26.04 -24.52 -7.23
C SER A 22 26.56 -23.15 -7.69
N PHE A 23 26.23 -22.08 -6.95
CA PHE A 23 26.65 -20.71 -7.24
C PHE A 23 27.66 -20.17 -6.22
N GLU A 24 28.00 -20.95 -5.19
CA GLU A 24 28.98 -20.52 -4.19
C GLU A 24 30.36 -20.37 -4.82
N ASN A 25 31.02 -19.25 -4.51
CA ASN A 25 32.34 -18.87 -5.02
C ASN A 25 32.43 -18.69 -6.54
N SER A 26 31.30 -18.67 -7.26
CA SER A 26 31.27 -18.41 -8.71
C SER A 26 31.11 -16.92 -9.02
N ASP A 27 31.70 -16.45 -10.12
CA ASP A 27 31.37 -15.14 -10.69
C ASP A 27 30.23 -15.32 -11.70
N ILE A 28 29.04 -14.87 -11.31
CA ILE A 28 27.85 -14.93 -12.16
C ILE A 28 27.50 -13.51 -12.57
N ARG A 29 27.26 -13.32 -13.86
CA ARG A 29 26.87 -12.01 -14.41
C ARG A 29 25.66 -12.10 -15.31
N VAL A 30 24.87 -11.04 -15.30
CA VAL A 30 23.79 -10.85 -16.27
C VAL A 30 24.36 -10.17 -17.50
N LEU A 31 24.20 -10.82 -18.64
CA LEU A 31 24.60 -10.32 -19.95
C LEU A 31 23.39 -10.27 -20.87
N GLY A 32 23.33 -9.26 -21.73
CA GLY A 32 22.23 -9.10 -22.65
C GLY A 32 22.44 -7.98 -23.66
N THR A 33 21.40 -7.75 -24.44
CA THR A 33 21.36 -6.67 -25.44
C THR A 33 21.67 -5.28 -24.84
N PHE A 34 21.33 -5.04 -23.58
CA PHE A 34 21.60 -3.77 -22.88
C PHE A 34 23.08 -3.50 -22.55
N ASN A 35 23.93 -4.52 -22.61
CA ASN A 35 25.38 -4.38 -22.42
C ASN A 35 26.17 -5.08 -23.54
N ASN A 36 25.52 -5.27 -24.70
CA ASN A 36 26.09 -5.92 -25.87
C ASN A 36 26.70 -7.31 -25.58
N TRP A 37 26.20 -8.02 -24.57
CA TRP A 37 26.71 -9.32 -24.15
C TRP A 37 28.20 -9.32 -23.72
N VAL A 38 28.72 -8.15 -23.31
CA VAL A 38 30.14 -7.99 -22.92
C VAL A 38 30.34 -8.27 -21.43
N TRP A 39 31.20 -9.26 -21.13
CA TRP A 39 31.47 -9.75 -19.77
C TRP A 39 31.86 -8.67 -18.77
N GLU A 40 32.77 -7.77 -19.14
CA GLU A 40 33.32 -6.71 -18.31
C GLU A 40 32.24 -5.69 -17.90
N SER A 41 31.21 -5.54 -18.73
CA SER A 41 30.05 -4.69 -18.49
C SER A 41 28.86 -5.44 -17.88
N GLY A 42 29.04 -6.73 -17.57
CA GLY A 42 28.04 -7.58 -16.95
C GLY A 42 27.66 -7.14 -15.54
N ALA A 43 26.36 -7.14 -15.25
CA ALA A 43 25.90 -6.90 -13.89
C ALA A 43 26.22 -8.13 -13.04
N ARG A 44 27.16 -7.97 -12.11
CA ARG A 44 27.64 -9.05 -11.25
C ARG A 44 26.65 -9.37 -10.14
N PHE A 45 26.39 -10.66 -9.95
CA PHE A 45 25.62 -11.16 -8.80
C PHE A 45 26.43 -11.02 -7.51
N THR A 46 25.76 -10.56 -6.47
CA THR A 46 26.30 -10.38 -5.13
C THR A 46 25.52 -11.25 -4.14
N ARG A 47 26.22 -11.84 -3.17
CA ARG A 47 25.57 -12.67 -2.14
C ARG A 47 24.74 -11.78 -1.21
N THR A 48 23.49 -12.15 -0.98
CA THR A 48 22.57 -11.54 -0.04
C THR A 48 22.04 -12.59 0.95
N GLU A 49 21.25 -12.16 1.94
CA GLU A 49 20.58 -13.06 2.89
C GLU A 49 19.62 -14.04 2.20
N ASN A 50 19.06 -13.65 1.05
CA ASN A 50 18.05 -14.42 0.30
C ASN A 50 18.61 -15.17 -0.92
N GLY A 51 19.93 -15.16 -1.12
CA GLY A 51 20.57 -15.82 -2.25
C GLY A 51 21.58 -14.92 -2.95
N PHE A 52 21.46 -14.77 -4.26
CA PHE A 52 22.33 -13.89 -5.05
C PHE A 52 21.50 -12.89 -5.84
N GLU A 53 21.94 -11.63 -5.88
CA GLU A 53 21.23 -10.57 -6.59
C GLU A 53 22.14 -9.75 -7.51
N ALA A 54 21.62 -9.40 -8.68
CA ALA A 54 22.20 -8.44 -9.61
C ALA A 54 21.12 -7.45 -10.07
N SER A 55 21.49 -6.19 -10.31
CA SER A 55 20.56 -5.19 -10.82
C SER A 55 21.10 -4.46 -12.05
N VAL A 56 20.19 -4.13 -12.98
CA VAL A 56 20.45 -3.31 -14.17
C VAL A 56 19.43 -2.17 -14.25
N GLN A 57 19.81 -1.05 -14.84
CA GLN A 57 18.89 0.06 -15.16
C GLN A 57 18.60 0.03 -16.66
N LEU A 58 17.33 -0.12 -17.02
CA LEU A 58 16.89 -0.25 -18.40
C LEU A 58 15.89 0.85 -18.76
N GLU A 59 15.76 1.11 -20.05
CA GLU A 59 14.76 2.03 -20.56
C GLU A 59 13.36 1.42 -20.47
N HIS A 60 12.34 2.28 -20.44
CA HIS A 60 10.94 1.88 -20.45
C HIS A 60 10.47 1.40 -21.83
N ASN A 61 9.42 0.59 -21.85
CA ASN A 61 8.75 0.13 -23.08
C ASN A 61 9.71 -0.50 -24.09
N LYS A 62 10.70 -1.26 -23.60
CA LYS A 62 11.67 -1.98 -24.44
C LYS A 62 11.70 -3.44 -24.07
N THR A 63 12.03 -4.25 -25.06
CA THR A 63 12.27 -5.69 -24.90
C THR A 63 13.77 -5.92 -25.00
N TYR A 64 14.30 -6.70 -24.06
CA TYR A 64 15.71 -7.05 -23.98
C TYR A 64 15.88 -8.56 -23.94
N GLU A 65 16.81 -9.07 -24.73
CA GLU A 65 17.30 -10.44 -24.57
C GLU A 65 18.47 -10.46 -23.58
N PHE A 66 18.49 -11.47 -22.71
CA PHE A 66 19.54 -11.66 -21.71
C PHE A 66 19.76 -13.14 -21.36
N ARG A 67 20.88 -13.44 -20.71
CA ARG A 67 21.21 -14.72 -20.08
C ARG A 67 22.13 -14.48 -18.88
N TYR A 68 22.33 -15.51 -18.07
CA TYR A 68 23.35 -15.56 -17.03
C TYR A 68 24.59 -16.32 -17.54
N LEU A 69 25.76 -15.76 -17.28
CA LEU A 69 27.04 -16.39 -17.53
C LEU A 69 27.76 -16.62 -16.21
N GLN A 70 28.04 -17.87 -15.89
CA GLN A 70 28.80 -18.30 -14.72
C GLN A 70 30.23 -18.65 -15.13
N ASP A 71 31.20 -18.03 -14.44
CA ASP A 71 32.64 -18.24 -14.57
C ASP A 71 33.16 -18.15 -16.01
N GLU A 72 32.53 -17.31 -16.85
CA GLU A 72 32.82 -17.14 -18.29
C GLU A 72 32.59 -18.37 -19.18
N VAL A 73 32.08 -19.47 -18.63
CA VAL A 73 31.90 -20.74 -19.35
C VAL A 73 30.45 -21.20 -19.46
N PHE A 74 29.64 -21.03 -18.41
CA PHE A 74 28.34 -21.67 -18.34
C PHE A 74 27.20 -20.68 -18.55
N TRP A 75 26.49 -20.84 -19.66
CA TRP A 75 25.34 -20.01 -20.02
C TRP A 75 24.03 -20.66 -19.61
N PHE A 76 23.20 -19.94 -18.86
CA PHE A 76 21.85 -20.40 -18.50
C PHE A 76 20.83 -19.28 -18.51
N ASN A 77 19.56 -19.67 -18.57
CA ASN A 77 18.41 -18.76 -18.63
C ASN A 77 17.79 -18.57 -17.24
N ASP A 78 17.01 -17.50 -17.08
CA ASP A 78 16.09 -17.40 -15.94
C ASP A 78 14.78 -18.12 -16.28
N GLU A 79 14.32 -19.02 -15.42
CA GLU A 79 13.05 -19.73 -15.55
C GLU A 79 11.84 -18.79 -15.44
N GLN A 80 12.00 -17.64 -14.79
CA GLN A 80 10.98 -16.61 -14.60
C GLN A 80 11.16 -15.44 -15.60
N ALA A 81 11.87 -15.66 -16.72
CA ALA A 81 11.88 -14.71 -17.83
C ALA A 81 10.47 -14.50 -18.38
N ASP A 82 10.21 -13.32 -18.96
CA ASP A 82 8.88 -13.01 -19.52
C ASP A 82 8.58 -13.89 -20.75
N SER A 83 9.62 -14.24 -21.52
CA SER A 83 9.54 -15.15 -22.66
C SER A 83 10.91 -15.72 -23.02
N PHE A 84 10.97 -16.53 -24.08
CA PHE A 84 12.19 -17.09 -24.64
C PHE A 84 12.20 -16.96 -26.16
N VAL A 85 13.32 -16.52 -26.73
CA VAL A 85 13.50 -16.40 -28.19
C VAL A 85 14.72 -17.20 -28.66
N PRO A 86 14.71 -17.78 -29.87
CA PRO A 86 15.89 -18.43 -30.43
C PRO A 86 17.07 -17.45 -30.52
N SER A 87 18.25 -17.89 -30.07
CA SER A 87 19.50 -17.17 -30.27
C SER A 87 20.07 -17.47 -31.67
N PRO A 88 21.08 -16.72 -32.14
CA PRO A 88 21.81 -17.04 -33.37
C PRO A 88 22.52 -18.41 -33.34
N TYR A 89 22.69 -19.01 -32.16
CA TYR A 89 23.28 -20.33 -31.98
C TYR A 89 22.20 -21.41 -32.00
N LEU A 90 22.51 -22.53 -32.66
CA LEU A 90 21.60 -23.65 -32.83
C LEU A 90 21.17 -24.21 -31.46
N ASP A 91 19.86 -24.47 -31.31
CA ASP A 91 19.23 -25.05 -30.12
C ASP A 91 19.44 -24.27 -28.80
N VAL A 92 19.80 -22.99 -28.91
CA VAL A 92 20.00 -22.10 -27.76
C VAL A 92 18.95 -21.01 -27.79
N GLN A 93 18.22 -20.80 -26.69
CA GLN A 93 17.24 -19.72 -26.53
C GLN A 93 17.72 -18.66 -25.53
N ASN A 94 17.47 -17.38 -25.80
CA ASN A 94 17.71 -16.30 -24.86
C ASN A 94 16.48 -16.05 -23.99
N SER A 95 16.69 -15.71 -22.71
CA SER A 95 15.63 -15.17 -21.86
C SER A 95 15.23 -13.78 -22.36
N VAL A 96 13.95 -13.48 -22.33
CA VAL A 96 13.38 -12.18 -22.72
C VAL A 96 12.90 -11.44 -21.48
N LEU A 97 13.18 -10.14 -21.46
CA LEU A 97 12.77 -9.19 -20.45
C LEU A 97 12.04 -8.01 -21.11
N GLU A 98 10.77 -7.81 -20.73
CA GLU A 98 9.94 -6.71 -21.21
C GLU A 98 9.80 -5.64 -20.13
N THR A 99 10.25 -4.42 -20.41
CA THR A 99 10.03 -3.27 -19.53
C THR A 99 8.73 -2.58 -19.91
N GLY A 100 7.84 -2.38 -18.94
CA GLY A 100 6.61 -1.62 -19.11
C GLY A 100 6.82 -0.11 -19.08
N SER A 101 5.70 0.62 -19.14
CA SER A 101 5.68 2.07 -18.99
C SER A 101 5.77 2.47 -17.52
N TYR A 102 6.56 3.49 -17.20
CA TYR A 102 6.46 4.14 -15.90
C TYR A 102 5.08 4.79 -15.76
N VAL A 103 4.24 4.18 -14.93
CA VAL A 103 3.07 4.87 -14.39
C VAL A 103 3.58 5.57 -13.13
N PRO A 104 3.65 6.91 -13.10
CA PRO A 104 4.01 7.60 -11.88
C PRO A 104 3.08 7.09 -10.78
N PRO A 105 3.61 6.70 -9.60
CA PRO A 105 2.74 6.36 -8.50
C PRO A 105 1.83 7.56 -8.34
N LYS A 106 0.54 7.36 -8.63
CA LYS A 106 -0.50 8.40 -8.59
C LYS A 106 -0.27 9.08 -7.27
N LYS A 107 0.31 10.29 -7.27
CA LYS A 107 0.95 10.91 -6.09
C LYS A 107 0.21 10.38 -4.89
N ALA A 108 0.79 9.40 -4.19
CA ALA A 108 0.36 9.20 -2.84
C ALA A 108 0.65 10.59 -2.28
N ALA A 109 -0.42 11.34 -1.97
CA ALA A 109 -0.26 12.47 -1.08
C ALA A 109 0.71 11.95 -0.02
N LYS A 110 1.76 12.74 0.29
CA LYS A 110 2.65 12.45 1.42
C LYS A 110 1.80 11.77 2.50
N PRO A 111 2.30 10.85 3.33
CA PRO A 111 1.70 10.72 4.65
C PRO A 111 1.86 12.10 5.32
N GLN A 112 0.95 13.02 4.99
CA GLN A 112 0.29 13.84 5.95
C GLN A 112 0.00 12.81 7.03
N LYS A 113 0.52 13.05 8.23
CA LYS A 113 -0.29 12.73 9.39
C LYS A 113 -1.71 13.08 8.98
N GLN A 114 -2.53 12.09 8.67
CA GLN A 114 -3.95 12.31 8.58
C GLN A 114 -4.25 12.80 9.99
N THR A 115 -4.30 14.12 10.15
CA THR A 115 -5.35 14.65 10.99
C THR A 115 -6.58 14.00 10.37
N PRO A 116 -7.25 13.08 11.08
CA PRO A 116 -8.43 12.43 10.53
C PRO A 116 -9.27 13.54 9.92
N ALA A 117 -9.73 13.36 8.68
CA ALA A 117 -10.72 14.29 8.14
C ALA A 117 -11.83 14.31 9.18
N LYS A 118 -11.95 15.42 9.90
CA LYS A 118 -12.86 15.50 11.03
C LYS A 118 -14.24 15.21 10.46
N ASP A 119 -14.86 14.14 10.94
CA ASP A 119 -16.21 13.82 10.53
C ASP A 119 -17.16 14.89 11.04
N ASP A 120 -18.19 15.18 10.26
CA ASP A 120 -19.26 16.05 10.73
C ASP A 120 -20.13 15.27 11.73
N LEU A 121 -19.76 15.34 13.01
CA LEU A 121 -20.47 14.66 14.10
C LEU A 121 -21.89 15.21 14.29
N LYS A 122 -22.26 16.36 13.69
CA LYS A 122 -23.64 16.88 13.74
C LYS A 122 -24.62 16.02 12.94
N GLN A 123 -24.13 15.06 12.14
CA GLN A 123 -24.95 14.05 11.49
C GLN A 123 -25.59 13.05 12.47
N ILE A 124 -25.10 13.01 13.71
CA ILE A 124 -25.66 12.20 14.79
C ILE A 124 -26.70 13.02 15.54
N GLU A 125 -27.91 12.48 15.64
CA GLU A 125 -29.01 13.11 16.35
C GLU A 125 -28.65 13.30 17.83
N GLY A 126 -28.76 14.54 18.28
CA GLY A 126 -28.41 14.97 19.64
C GLY A 126 -27.04 15.64 19.74
N ILE A 127 -26.17 15.50 18.73
CA ILE A 127 -24.90 16.23 18.66
C ILE A 127 -25.10 17.55 17.90
N GLY A 128 -25.15 18.65 18.63
CA GLY A 128 -25.15 20.00 18.05
C GLY A 128 -23.73 20.56 17.87
N PRO A 129 -23.58 21.75 17.24
CA PRO A 129 -22.28 22.38 16.96
C PRO A 129 -21.37 22.52 18.21
N LYS A 130 -21.95 22.81 19.37
CA LYS A 130 -21.21 22.95 20.64
C LYS A 130 -20.76 21.61 21.22
N ILE A 131 -21.54 20.55 21.04
CA ILE A 131 -21.17 19.20 21.49
C ILE A 131 -20.10 18.65 20.57
N GLU A 132 -20.26 18.85 19.26
CA GLU A 132 -19.23 18.53 18.29
C GLU A 132 -17.91 19.21 18.68
N GLU A 133 -17.90 20.52 18.91
CA GLU A 133 -16.70 21.26 19.36
C GLU A 133 -16.09 20.68 20.64
N LEU A 134 -16.92 20.34 21.64
CA LEU A 134 -16.48 19.69 22.87
C LEU A 134 -15.82 18.33 22.60
N LEU A 135 -16.44 17.47 21.79
CA LEU A 135 -15.91 16.15 21.44
C LEU A 135 -14.57 16.26 20.71
N ASN A 136 -14.47 17.19 19.75
CA ASN A 136 -13.22 17.46 19.05
C ASN A 136 -12.11 17.95 19.99
N SER A 137 -12.46 18.79 20.98
CA SER A 137 -11.50 19.26 21.99
C SER A 137 -10.93 18.11 22.85
N LYS A 138 -11.65 16.99 22.92
CA LYS A 138 -11.27 15.76 23.63
C LYS A 138 -10.65 14.71 22.71
N GLY A 139 -10.40 15.05 21.45
CA GLY A 139 -9.81 14.16 20.45
C GLY A 139 -10.82 13.28 19.71
N ILE A 140 -12.10 13.30 20.08
CA ILE A 140 -13.16 12.55 19.39
C ILE A 140 -13.57 13.38 18.16
N THR A 141 -12.91 13.10 17.04
CA THR A 141 -13.03 13.88 15.80
C THR A 141 -13.63 13.09 14.64
N THR A 142 -13.89 11.79 14.82
CA THR A 142 -14.42 10.89 13.78
C THR A 142 -15.59 10.05 14.30
N PHE A 143 -16.43 9.55 13.38
CA PHE A 143 -17.48 8.58 13.68
C PHE A 143 -16.89 7.29 14.27
N GLU A 144 -15.70 6.88 13.82
CA GLU A 144 -14.97 5.75 14.38
C GLU A 144 -14.68 5.95 15.87
N LEU A 145 -13.99 7.03 16.22
CA LEU A 145 -13.65 7.34 17.62
C LEU A 145 -14.90 7.49 18.49
N LEU A 146 -15.94 8.12 17.96
CA LEU A 146 -17.20 8.26 18.69
C LEU A 146 -17.93 6.93 18.89
N SER A 147 -17.85 6.02 17.91
CA SER A 147 -18.46 4.68 18.00
C SER A 147 -17.75 3.76 19.00
N GLU A 148 -16.45 3.94 19.18
CA GLU A 148 -15.64 3.20 20.15
C GLU A 148 -15.70 3.82 21.55
N THR A 149 -16.07 5.10 21.66
CA THR A 149 -16.17 5.78 22.95
C THR A 149 -17.39 5.27 23.71
N ALA A 150 -17.17 4.77 24.93
CA ALA A 150 -18.24 4.35 25.81
C ALA A 150 -19.18 5.51 26.19
N VAL A 151 -20.48 5.24 26.27
CA VAL A 151 -21.51 6.23 26.65
C VAL A 151 -21.16 6.92 27.97
N ALA A 152 -20.70 6.17 28.97
CA ALA A 152 -20.30 6.72 30.28
C ALA A 152 -19.15 7.74 30.17
N THR A 153 -18.21 7.53 29.24
CA THR A 153 -17.13 8.48 28.97
C THR A 153 -17.69 9.76 28.35
N ILE A 154 -18.60 9.64 27.38
CA ILE A 154 -19.26 10.80 26.75
C ILE A 154 -20.07 11.58 27.78
N GLU A 155 -20.83 10.90 28.65
CA GLU A 155 -21.58 11.53 29.75
C GLU A 155 -20.67 12.32 30.69
N SER A 156 -19.54 11.73 31.08
CA SER A 156 -18.54 12.39 31.93
C SER A 156 -17.97 13.65 31.27
N LEU A 157 -17.74 13.62 29.95
CA LEU A 157 -17.28 14.78 29.18
C LEU A 157 -18.32 15.89 29.13
N LEU A 158 -19.60 15.54 28.89
CA LEU A 158 -20.70 16.50 28.87
C LEU A 158 -20.91 17.12 30.26
N GLU A 159 -20.81 16.34 31.33
CA GLU A 159 -20.92 16.85 32.69
C GLU A 159 -19.79 17.82 33.04
N ALA A 160 -18.55 17.47 32.70
CA ALA A 160 -17.40 18.34 32.91
C ALA A 160 -17.49 19.66 32.10
N ALA A 161 -18.19 19.64 30.96
CA ALA A 161 -18.43 20.83 30.13
C ALA A 161 -19.54 21.75 30.67
N GLY A 162 -20.34 21.26 31.62
CA GLY A 162 -21.25 22.05 32.44
C GLY A 162 -22.74 21.75 32.25
N PRO A 163 -23.61 22.38 33.08
CA PRO A 163 -25.04 22.02 33.18
C PRO A 163 -25.83 22.14 31.88
N ARG A 164 -25.37 22.97 30.93
CA ARG A 164 -26.03 23.19 29.63
C ARG A 164 -26.02 21.93 28.75
N PHE A 165 -25.08 21.02 28.94
CA PHE A 165 -24.94 19.80 28.14
C PHE A 165 -25.71 18.61 28.70
N ARG A 166 -26.13 18.66 29.99
CA ARG A 166 -26.88 17.59 30.69
C ARG A 166 -28.28 17.32 30.12
N ILE A 167 -28.78 18.21 29.26
CA ILE A 167 -30.09 18.04 28.60
C ILE A 167 -29.99 17.00 27.47
N HIS A 168 -28.80 16.77 26.93
CA HIS A 168 -28.57 15.83 25.84
C HIS A 168 -28.32 14.41 26.36
N ASN A 169 -28.83 13.42 25.64
CA ASN A 169 -28.64 12.00 25.98
C ASN A 169 -27.67 11.35 24.98
N PRO A 170 -26.45 10.97 25.39
CA PRO A 170 -25.47 10.36 24.50
C PRO A 170 -25.66 8.86 24.27
N ALA A 171 -26.67 8.23 24.88
CA ALA A 171 -26.87 6.77 24.84
C ALA A 171 -26.89 6.18 23.42
N THR A 172 -27.38 6.92 22.43
CA THR A 172 -27.47 6.47 21.03
C THR A 172 -26.32 6.97 20.16
N TRP A 173 -25.45 7.86 20.64
CA TRP A 173 -24.42 8.49 19.81
C TRP A 173 -23.39 7.49 19.27
N PRO A 174 -22.83 6.57 20.08
CA PRO A 174 -21.86 5.60 19.55
C PRO A 174 -22.48 4.67 18.50
N GLN A 175 -23.75 4.28 18.68
CA GLN A 175 -24.48 3.42 17.76
C GLN A 175 -24.77 4.14 16.43
N GLN A 176 -25.19 5.41 16.49
CA GLN A 176 -25.39 6.25 15.31
C GLN A 176 -24.08 6.48 14.57
N ALA A 177 -22.99 6.72 15.31
CA ALA A 177 -21.65 6.85 14.77
C ALA A 177 -21.20 5.57 14.05
N ALA A 178 -21.50 4.39 14.60
CA ALA A 178 -21.19 3.12 13.95
C ALA A 178 -21.94 2.93 12.62
N LEU A 179 -23.19 3.38 12.50
CA LEU A 179 -23.95 3.36 11.24
C LEU A 179 -23.39 4.36 10.23
N ALA A 180 -23.05 5.57 10.69
CA ALA A 180 -22.40 6.60 9.88
C ALA A 180 -21.04 6.13 9.34
N LEU A 181 -20.24 5.47 10.18
CA LEU A 181 -18.95 4.86 9.81
C LEU A 181 -19.10 3.83 8.69
N LYS A 182 -20.16 3.01 8.74
CA LYS A 182 -20.46 2.01 7.72
C LYS A 182 -21.06 2.59 6.44
N GLY A 183 -21.36 3.89 6.41
CA GLY A 183 -22.05 4.55 5.30
C GLY A 183 -23.52 4.19 5.19
N GLU A 184 -24.13 3.63 6.24
CA GLU A 184 -25.54 3.22 6.29
C GLU A 184 -26.47 4.41 6.56
N TRP A 185 -26.33 5.48 5.77
CA TRP A 185 -27.02 6.77 5.98
C TRP A 185 -28.54 6.67 5.90
N GLU A 186 -29.07 5.81 5.02
CA GLU A 186 -30.51 5.58 4.90
C GLU A 186 -31.08 4.92 6.15
N GLN A 187 -30.36 3.93 6.69
CA GLN A 187 -30.75 3.22 7.90
C GLN A 187 -30.60 4.11 9.13
N LEU A 188 -29.54 4.92 9.19
CA LEU A 188 -29.36 5.93 10.23
C LEU A 188 -30.53 6.92 10.23
N LYS A 189 -30.88 7.47 9.07
CA LYS A 189 -31.98 8.43 8.95
C LYS A 189 -33.32 7.82 9.35
N LYS A 190 -33.62 6.61 8.88
CA LYS A 190 -34.83 5.89 9.28
C LYS A 190 -34.89 5.66 10.79
N TRP A 191 -33.76 5.29 11.38
CA TRP A 191 -33.67 5.09 12.82
C TRP A 191 -33.84 6.42 13.60
N GLN A 192 -33.23 7.51 13.14
CA GLN A 192 -33.41 8.86 13.70
C GLN A 192 -34.86 9.33 13.62
N ASP A 193 -35.56 9.10 12.51
CA ASP A 193 -36.98 9.43 12.36
C ASP A 193 -37.88 8.64 13.34
N GLU A 194 -37.44 7.44 13.75
CA GLU A 194 -38.12 6.61 14.76
C GLU A 194 -37.77 7.02 16.21
N LEU A 195 -36.65 7.71 16.43
CA LEU A 195 -36.25 8.25 17.72
C LEU A 195 -37.10 9.49 18.05
N LYS A 196 -37.59 9.56 19.31
CA LYS A 196 -38.14 10.81 19.85
C LYS A 196 -37.07 11.49 20.68
N ALA A 197 -36.42 12.51 20.11
CA ALA A 197 -35.38 13.29 20.78
C ALA A 197 -34.23 12.42 21.35
N GLY A 198 -33.69 11.53 20.52
CA GLY A 198 -32.56 10.66 20.89
C GLY A 198 -32.86 9.53 21.88
N LYS A 199 -34.13 9.25 22.22
CA LYS A 199 -34.53 8.12 23.07
C LYS A 199 -35.18 7.02 22.24
N GLN A 200 -34.70 5.78 22.43
CA GLN A 200 -35.33 4.60 21.89
C GLN A 200 -36.77 4.52 22.42
N LYS A 201 -37.77 4.44 21.53
CA LYS A 201 -39.14 4.11 21.95
C LYS A 201 -39.08 2.76 22.66
N LYS A 202 -39.40 2.75 23.96
CA LYS A 202 -39.74 1.52 24.68
C LYS A 202 -41.03 0.94 24.11
#